data_AF-A0A9Q3C853-F1
#
_entry.id   AF-A0A9Q3C853-F1
#
_cell.length_a   1.000
_cell.length_b   1.000
_cell.length_c   1.000
_cell.angle_alpha   90.00
_cell.angle_beta   90.00
_cell.angle_gamma   90.00
#
_symmetry.space_group_name_H-M   'P 1'
#
loop_
_entity.id
_entity.type
_entity.pdbx_description
1 polymer ?
#
loop_
_entity_poly.entity_id
_entity_poly.type
_entity_poly.pdbx_seq_one_letter_code
_entity_poly.pdbx_strand_id
1 'polypeptide(L)'
;MEIFIPAYGTITSLSLAQILINHVISKHGLPESIVGDRGSLFVSSFWTQLCQKLKLSRDLSTAFHPVIDGQKERVNQILEQYLQMYVSYHQDYWYTWLPLAEFSYNNAEHSSTKQSPFFTIYGRNPSFDSIHITQDSPAGKLSAKLQSVQQVVKEESESERRRFNKYAVRNRSIPPDFQPGDKVWVASKNIKTTRPTKKLSERWIGPFEVLEKIGSHAYHLKLPQQ
;
A
#
# COMPACT_ATOMS: atom_id res chain seq x y z
N MET A 1 -1.14 8.14 12.02
CA MET A 1 -2.29 7.31 11.60
C MET A 1 -2.62 7.73 10.19
N GLU A 2 -2.78 6.74 9.32
CA GLU A 2 -3.11 6.95 7.92
C GLU A 2 -4.59 6.70 7.69
N ILE A 3 -5.17 7.41 6.71
CA ILE A 3 -6.56 7.25 6.31
C ILE A 3 -6.58 7.08 4.78
N PHE A 4 -7.09 5.96 4.30
CA PHE A 4 -7.11 5.64 2.87
C PHE A 4 -8.52 5.78 2.32
N ILE A 5 -8.67 6.73 1.39
CA ILE A 5 -9.99 7.14 0.88
C ILE A 5 -10.00 6.95 -0.64
N PRO A 6 -10.98 6.23 -1.18
CA PRO A 6 -11.09 6.10 -2.63
C PRO A 6 -11.52 7.42 -3.24
N ALA A 7 -10.82 7.82 -4.29
CA ALA A 7 -11.16 8.96 -5.12
C ALA A 7 -11.43 8.48 -6.55
N TYR A 8 -12.54 8.93 -7.12
CA TYR A 8 -12.94 8.60 -8.48
C TYR A 8 -12.88 9.85 -9.36
N GLY A 9 -12.14 9.76 -10.46
CA GLY A 9 -12.03 10.86 -11.42
C GLY A 9 -11.42 12.14 -10.81
N THR A 10 -11.84 13.28 -11.36
CA THR A 10 -11.38 14.60 -10.89
C THR A 10 -12.20 15.02 -9.67
N ILE A 11 -11.57 15.00 -8.49
CA ILE A 11 -12.17 15.50 -7.25
C ILE A 11 -12.32 17.03 -7.35
N THR A 12 -13.41 17.58 -6.81
CA THR A 12 -13.57 19.04 -6.65
C THR A 12 -13.12 19.49 -5.27
N SER A 13 -12.80 20.77 -5.08
CA SER A 13 -12.40 21.30 -3.77
C SER A 13 -13.50 21.18 -2.72
N LEU A 14 -14.77 21.23 -3.13
CA LEU A 14 -15.93 20.96 -2.27
C LEU A 14 -15.98 19.48 -1.83
N SER A 15 -15.79 18.55 -2.76
CA SER A 15 -15.73 17.11 -2.45
C SER A 15 -14.57 16.79 -1.51
N LEU A 16 -13.42 17.44 -1.70
CA LEU A 16 -12.27 17.30 -0.79
C LEU A 16 -12.61 17.78 0.63
N ALA A 17 -13.37 18.88 0.78
CA ALA A 17 -13.81 19.35 2.08
C ALA A 17 -14.78 18.38 2.76
N GLN A 18 -15.70 17.78 2.00
CA GLN A 18 -16.59 16.74 2.52
C GLN A 18 -15.80 15.51 2.99
N ILE A 19 -14.77 15.10 2.22
CA ILE A 19 -13.86 14.02 2.60
C ILE A 19 -13.16 14.36 3.93
N LEU A 20 -12.59 15.57 4.05
CA LEU A 20 -11.93 16.03 5.27
C LEU A 20 -12.88 15.98 6.49
N ILE A 21 -14.11 16.48 6.33
CA ILE A 21 -15.11 16.50 7.40
C ILE A 21 -15.47 15.06 7.83
N ASN A 22 -15.81 14.21 6.85
CA ASN A 22 -16.36 12.88 7.12
C ASN A 22 -15.32 11.91 7.69
N HIS A 23 -14.06 12.04 7.27
CA HIS A 23 -13.03 11.05 7.60
C HIS A 23 -12.03 11.53 8.63
N VAL A 24 -11.79 12.84 8.73
CA VAL A 24 -10.80 13.41 9.67
C VAL A 24 -11.51 14.14 10.81
N ILE A 25 -12.24 15.21 10.50
CA ILE A 25 -12.78 16.11 11.54
C ILE A 25 -13.79 15.40 12.45
N SER A 26 -14.69 14.60 11.88
CA SER A 26 -15.70 13.86 12.64
C SER A 26 -15.11 12.83 13.61
N LYS A 27 -13.90 12.33 13.34
CA LYS A 27 -13.26 11.23 14.09
C LYS A 27 -12.14 11.70 15.02
N HIS A 28 -11.43 12.75 14.63
CA HIS A 28 -10.19 13.19 15.28
C HIS A 28 -10.24 14.66 15.71
N GLY A 29 -11.33 15.38 15.37
CA GLY A 29 -11.43 16.81 15.58
C GLY A 29 -10.74 17.62 14.50
N LEU A 30 -10.83 18.94 14.64
CA LEU A 30 -10.25 19.89 13.70
C LEU A 30 -8.72 19.94 13.89
N PRO A 31 -7.90 19.69 12.84
CA PRO A 31 -6.45 19.81 12.96
C PRO A 31 -6.02 21.26 13.14
N GLU A 32 -4.82 21.51 13.64
CA GLU A 32 -4.26 22.87 13.72
C GLU A 32 -3.74 23.35 12.36
N SER A 33 -3.16 22.44 11.58
CA SER A 33 -2.61 22.71 10.26
C SER A 33 -2.88 21.57 9.27
N ILE A 34 -2.91 21.92 7.98
CA ILE A 34 -3.00 20.97 6.87
C ILE A 34 -1.84 21.22 5.93
N VAL A 35 -1.03 20.18 5.70
CA VAL A 35 0.09 20.19 4.75
C VAL A 35 -0.31 19.50 3.44
N GLY A 36 -0.57 20.30 2.40
CA GLY A 36 -0.93 19.83 1.06
C GLY A 36 0.21 20.03 0.05
N ASP A 37 0.14 19.35 -1.09
CA ASP A 37 0.97 19.74 -2.24
C ASP A 37 0.42 21.01 -2.91
N ARG A 38 1.10 21.50 -3.96
CA ARG A 38 0.63 22.66 -4.75
C ARG A 38 -0.45 22.30 -5.78
N GLY A 39 -1.13 21.17 -5.60
CA GLY A 39 -2.24 20.75 -6.46
C GLY A 39 -3.37 21.78 -6.47
N SER A 40 -4.06 21.88 -7.62
CA SER A 40 -5.11 22.88 -7.87
C SER A 40 -6.21 22.92 -6.80
N LEU A 41 -6.48 21.81 -6.12
CA LEU A 41 -7.44 21.71 -5.04
C LEU A 41 -7.01 22.49 -3.79
N PHE A 42 -5.76 22.31 -3.35
CA PHE A 42 -5.21 22.93 -2.13
C PHE A 42 -4.86 24.41 -2.30
N VAL A 43 -4.76 24.89 -3.54
CA VAL A 43 -4.58 26.31 -3.88
C VAL A 43 -5.88 27.01 -4.32
N SER A 44 -7.00 26.29 -4.39
CA SER A 44 -8.26 26.87 -4.82
C SER A 44 -8.76 27.97 -3.87
N SER A 45 -9.51 28.93 -4.41
CA SER A 45 -10.13 30.01 -3.64
C SER A 45 -11.07 29.47 -2.56
N PHE A 46 -11.85 28.44 -2.90
CA PHE A 46 -12.72 27.73 -1.97
C PHE A 46 -11.93 27.14 -0.79
N TRP A 47 -10.88 26.37 -1.07
CA TRP A 47 -10.07 25.73 -0.02
C TRP A 47 -9.41 26.77 0.89
N THR A 48 -8.92 27.86 0.30
CA THR A 48 -8.34 28.99 1.03
C THR A 48 -9.34 29.61 2.00
N GLN A 49 -10.56 29.90 1.52
CA GLN A 49 -11.63 30.47 2.35
C GLN A 49 -12.09 29.51 3.45
N LEU A 50 -12.15 28.21 3.15
CA LEU A 50 -12.50 27.19 4.12
C LEU A 50 -11.48 27.14 5.27
N CYS A 51 -10.18 27.07 4.94
CA CYS A 51 -9.12 27.11 5.95
C CYS A 51 -9.19 28.38 6.81
N GLN A 52 -9.43 29.54 6.20
CA GLN A 52 -9.58 30.80 6.95
C GLN A 52 -10.76 30.77 7.93
N LYS A 53 -11.93 30.30 7.48
CA LYS A 53 -13.12 30.20 8.34
C LYS A 53 -12.93 29.21 9.50
N LEU A 54 -12.24 28.11 9.23
CA LEU A 54 -11.91 27.10 10.22
C LEU A 54 -10.66 27.45 11.06
N LYS A 55 -10.01 28.59 10.80
CA LYS A 55 -8.75 29.01 11.44
C LYS A 55 -7.64 27.96 11.36
N LEU A 56 -7.60 27.23 10.23
CA LEU A 56 -6.58 26.23 9.92
C LEU A 56 -5.34 26.90 9.32
N SER A 57 -4.15 26.53 9.78
CA SER A 57 -2.93 26.84 9.02
C SER A 57 -2.90 25.98 7.75
N ARG A 58 -2.63 26.61 6.61
CA ARG A 58 -2.53 25.93 5.31
C ARG A 58 -1.11 26.03 4.82
N ASP A 59 -0.38 24.94 4.98
CA ASP A 59 1.01 24.83 4.59
C ASP A 59 1.07 24.09 3.25
N LEU A 60 1.53 24.79 2.21
CA LEU A 60 1.79 24.14 0.93
C LEU A 60 3.23 23.65 0.93
N SER A 61 3.44 22.36 0.67
CA SER A 61 4.79 21.87 0.47
C SER A 61 5.46 22.65 -0.67
N THR A 62 6.70 23.05 -0.44
CA THR A 62 7.58 23.47 -1.54
C THR A 62 7.87 22.24 -2.38
N ALA A 63 8.30 22.42 -3.63
CA ALA A 63 8.59 21.31 -4.55
C ALA A 63 9.67 20.32 -4.04
N PHE A 64 10.23 20.53 -2.84
CA PHE A 64 11.22 19.69 -2.19
C PHE A 64 11.04 19.74 -0.66
N HIS A 65 10.02 19.06 -0.11
CA HIS A 65 9.98 18.74 1.32
C HIS A 65 10.26 17.24 1.52
N PRO A 66 11.53 16.79 1.36
CA PRO A 66 11.88 15.39 1.17
C PRO A 66 11.45 14.46 2.32
N VAL A 67 11.30 14.99 3.54
CA VAL A 67 10.83 14.21 4.68
C VAL A 67 9.34 13.88 4.57
N ILE A 68 8.50 14.86 4.26
CA ILE A 68 7.05 14.69 4.16
C ILE A 68 6.71 13.92 2.88
N ASP A 69 7.35 14.28 1.76
CA ASP A 69 7.13 13.61 0.48
C ASP A 69 7.65 12.17 0.54
N GLY A 70 8.81 11.93 1.14
CA GLY A 70 9.35 10.57 1.33
C GLY A 70 8.48 9.68 2.22
N GLN A 71 7.87 10.23 3.27
CA GLN A 71 6.91 9.49 4.09
C GLN A 71 5.64 9.15 3.30
N LYS A 72 5.06 10.12 2.58
CA LYS A 72 3.88 9.89 1.72
C LYS A 72 4.17 8.85 0.63
N GLU A 73 5.33 8.93 -0.02
CA GLU A 73 5.77 7.96 -1.01
C GLU A 73 5.90 6.56 -0.42
N ARG A 74 6.48 6.43 0.78
CA ARG A 74 6.62 5.13 1.45
C ARG A 74 5.26 4.54 1.83
N VAL A 75 4.34 5.35 2.34
CA VAL A 75 2.96 4.94 2.63
C VAL A 75 2.27 4.45 1.36
N ASN A 76 2.37 5.21 0.26
CA ASN A 76 1.78 4.84 -1.02
C ASN A 76 2.36 3.53 -1.59
N GLN A 77 3.66 3.28 -1.43
CA GLN A 77 4.29 2.03 -1.83
C GLN A 77 3.81 0.83 -1.02
N ILE A 78 3.59 1.00 0.29
CA ILE A 78 3.05 -0.06 1.15
C ILE A 78 1.59 -0.34 0.76
N LEU A 79 0.78 0.69 0.54
CA LEU A 79 -0.58 0.54 0.07
C LEU A 79 -0.64 -0.16 -1.30
N GLU A 80 0.24 0.20 -2.24
CA GLU A 80 0.31 -0.44 -3.55
C GLU A 80 0.66 -1.93 -3.43
N GLN A 81 1.65 -2.28 -2.60
CA GLN A 81 2.00 -3.69 -2.34
C GLN A 81 0.81 -4.46 -1.76
N TYR A 82 0.14 -3.89 -0.75
CA TYR A 82 -1.06 -4.48 -0.17
C TYR A 82 -2.13 -4.72 -1.25
N LEU A 83 -2.44 -3.72 -2.08
CA LEU A 83 -3.43 -3.86 -3.14
C LEU A 83 -3.02 -4.90 -4.19
N GLN A 84 -1.75 -4.98 -4.58
CA GLN A 84 -1.27 -5.98 -5.54
C GLN A 84 -1.53 -7.42 -5.09
N MET A 85 -1.64 -7.69 -3.79
CA MET A 85 -1.91 -9.03 -3.26
C MET A 85 -3.38 -9.45 -3.32
N TYR A 86 -4.30 -8.50 -3.21
CA TYR A 86 -5.73 -8.78 -3.04
C TYR A 86 -6.59 -8.41 -4.24
N VAL A 87 -6.09 -7.53 -5.09
CA VAL A 87 -6.83 -7.05 -6.25
C VAL A 87 -6.93 -8.16 -7.29
N SER A 88 -8.14 -8.35 -7.80
CA SER A 88 -8.45 -9.37 -8.80
C SER A 88 -7.70 -9.12 -10.12
N TYR A 89 -7.75 -10.10 -11.03
CA TYR A 89 -7.13 -9.96 -12.35
C TYR A 89 -7.58 -8.69 -13.09
N HIS A 90 -8.89 -8.46 -13.11
CA HIS A 90 -9.51 -7.30 -13.76
C HIS A 90 -9.28 -5.99 -13.03
N GLN A 91 -8.71 -6.02 -11.82
CA GLN A 91 -8.45 -4.85 -10.99
C GLN A 91 -9.67 -4.01 -10.62
N ASP A 92 -10.85 -4.56 -10.85
CA ASP A 92 -12.11 -4.00 -10.43
C ASP A 92 -12.27 -4.15 -8.92
N TYR A 93 -12.94 -3.18 -8.30
CA TYR A 93 -13.23 -3.17 -6.86
C TYR A 93 -12.00 -3.06 -5.94
N TRP A 94 -10.87 -2.57 -6.43
CA TRP A 94 -9.67 -2.34 -5.59
C TRP A 94 -9.96 -1.47 -4.36
N TYR A 95 -10.87 -0.50 -4.49
CA TYR A 95 -11.27 0.40 -3.41
C TYR A 95 -11.91 -0.31 -2.21
N THR A 96 -12.51 -1.49 -2.42
CA THR A 96 -13.11 -2.29 -1.34
C THR A 96 -12.08 -2.81 -0.34
N TRP A 97 -10.81 -2.82 -0.73
CA TRP A 97 -9.70 -3.26 0.10
C TRP A 97 -9.06 -2.14 0.92
N LEU A 98 -9.37 -0.87 0.62
CA LEU A 98 -8.77 0.28 1.32
C LEU A 98 -9.03 0.29 2.83
N PRO A 99 -10.24 -0.02 3.34
CA PRO A 99 -10.45 -0.04 4.80
C PRO A 99 -9.59 -1.10 5.49
N LEU A 100 -9.37 -2.24 4.85
CA LEU A 100 -8.54 -3.31 5.38
C LEU A 100 -7.05 -2.99 5.27
N ALA A 101 -6.64 -2.32 4.19
CA ALA A 101 -5.29 -1.79 4.04
C ALA A 101 -4.98 -0.75 5.14
N GLU A 102 -5.91 0.19 5.37
CA GLU A 102 -5.80 1.23 6.41
C GLU A 102 -5.68 0.61 7.79
N PHE A 103 -6.58 -0.32 8.12
CA PHE A 103 -6.56 -1.03 9.39
C PHE A 103 -5.23 -1.77 9.58
N SER A 104 -4.78 -2.50 8.56
CA SER A 104 -3.56 -3.30 8.66
C SER A 104 -2.31 -2.43 8.78
N TYR A 105 -2.24 -1.32 8.03
CA TYR A 105 -1.17 -0.34 8.15
C TYR A 105 -1.13 0.28 9.55
N ASN A 106 -2.28 0.74 10.06
CA ASN A 106 -2.36 1.38 11.38
C ASN A 106 -2.14 0.42 12.56
N ASN A 107 -2.30 -0.88 12.34
CA ASN A 107 -2.05 -1.92 13.35
C ASN A 107 -0.63 -2.51 13.29
N ALA A 108 0.12 -2.27 12.20
CA ALA A 108 1.48 -2.76 12.03
C ALA A 108 2.49 -1.91 12.82
N GLU A 109 3.49 -2.55 13.42
CA GLU A 109 4.57 -1.85 14.11
C GLU A 109 5.51 -1.18 13.10
N HIS A 110 5.72 0.12 13.24
CA HIS A 110 6.65 0.84 12.38
C HIS A 110 8.09 0.72 12.90
N SER A 111 9.03 0.49 11.99
CA SER A 111 10.43 0.22 12.33
C SER A 111 11.13 1.36 13.08
N SER A 112 10.69 2.60 12.83
CA SER A 112 11.23 3.85 13.40
C SER A 112 10.70 4.13 14.80
N THR A 113 9.42 3.90 15.06
CA THR A 113 8.76 4.18 16.36
C THR A 113 8.70 2.96 17.28
N LYS A 114 8.90 1.75 16.75
CA LYS A 114 8.66 0.47 17.46
C LYS A 114 7.25 0.34 18.03
N GLN A 115 6.32 1.11 17.46
CA GLN A 115 4.92 1.14 17.84
C GLN A 115 4.05 1.28 16.60
N SER A 116 2.84 0.76 16.67
CA SER A 116 1.84 0.94 15.63
C SER A 116 1.12 2.28 15.79
N PRO A 117 0.64 2.91 14.69
CA PRO A 117 -0.17 4.11 14.77
C PRO A 117 -1.40 4.00 15.69
N PHE A 118 -2.07 2.85 15.74
CA PHE A 118 -3.18 2.63 16.66
C PHE A 118 -2.75 2.65 18.13
N PHE A 119 -1.62 2.02 18.46
CA PHE A 119 -1.11 2.07 19.82
C PHE A 119 -0.70 3.49 20.22
N THR A 120 -0.04 4.23 19.33
CA THR A 120 0.37 5.62 19.60
C THR A 120 -0.80 6.55 19.88
N ILE A 121 -1.94 6.38 19.19
CA ILE A 121 -3.11 7.26 19.35
C ILE A 121 -4.05 6.78 20.46
N TYR A 122 -4.32 5.47 20.53
CA TYR A 122 -5.36 4.92 21.39
C TYR A 122 -4.83 4.14 22.60
N GLY A 123 -3.51 3.97 22.73
CA GLY A 123 -2.87 3.18 23.79
C GLY A 123 -3.12 1.67 23.68
N ARG A 124 -3.73 1.20 22.59
CA ARG A 124 -4.03 -0.21 22.34
C ARG A 124 -4.09 -0.53 20.85
N ASN A 125 -3.79 -1.77 20.51
CA ASN A 125 -4.02 -2.31 19.17
C ASN A 125 -5.35 -3.04 19.11
N PRO A 126 -6.24 -2.72 18.15
CA PRO A 126 -7.44 -3.52 17.91
C PRO A 126 -7.04 -4.93 17.42
N SER A 127 -7.63 -5.96 18.03
CA SER A 127 -7.44 -7.36 17.65
C SER A 127 -8.76 -7.97 17.15
N PHE A 128 -8.66 -8.90 16.17
CA PHE A 128 -9.77 -9.73 15.71
C PHE A 128 -9.75 -11.14 16.33
N ASP A 129 -8.85 -11.42 17.29
CA ASP A 129 -8.66 -12.75 17.89
C ASP A 129 -9.91 -13.28 18.60
N SER A 130 -10.88 -12.40 18.90
CA SER A 130 -12.13 -12.73 19.60
C SER A 130 -13.28 -13.17 18.68
N ILE A 131 -13.09 -13.20 17.36
CA ILE A 131 -14.16 -13.49 16.40
C ILE A 131 -14.29 -15.00 16.17
N HIS A 132 -15.06 -15.68 17.03
CA HIS A 132 -15.53 -17.05 16.78
C HIS A 132 -16.72 -17.03 15.82
N ILE A 133 -16.46 -17.02 14.51
CA ILE A 133 -17.54 -17.18 13.51
C ILE A 133 -17.40 -18.55 12.85
N THR A 134 -18.48 -19.31 12.88
CA THR A 134 -18.63 -20.55 12.11
C THR A 134 -18.50 -20.25 10.60
N GLN A 135 -17.54 -20.91 9.94
CA GLN A 135 -17.11 -20.61 8.58
C GLN A 135 -18.20 -20.82 7.51
N ASP A 136 -19.28 -21.55 7.83
CA ASP A 136 -20.34 -21.91 6.88
C ASP A 136 -21.36 -20.80 6.59
N SER A 137 -21.22 -19.63 7.19
CA SER A 137 -22.08 -18.47 6.92
C SER A 137 -21.39 -17.44 6.00
N PRO A 138 -22.16 -16.58 5.29
CA PRO A 138 -21.60 -15.39 4.62
C PRO A 138 -20.75 -14.51 5.55
N ALA A 139 -21.09 -14.45 6.84
CA ALA A 139 -20.30 -13.77 7.87
C ALA A 139 -18.97 -14.48 8.18
N GLY A 140 -18.96 -15.82 8.16
CA GLY A 140 -17.76 -16.64 8.34
C GLY A 140 -16.73 -16.45 7.23
N LYS A 141 -17.19 -16.31 5.99
CA LYS A 141 -16.32 -15.99 4.84
C LYS A 141 -15.69 -14.61 4.97
N LEU A 142 -16.44 -13.61 5.45
CA LEU A 142 -15.89 -12.27 5.73
C LEU A 142 -14.86 -12.31 6.87
N SER A 143 -15.14 -13.07 7.93
CA SER A 143 -14.22 -13.24 9.06
C SER A 143 -12.90 -13.89 8.66
N ALA A 144 -12.95 -14.99 7.90
CA ALA A 144 -11.76 -15.66 7.40
C ALA A 144 -10.93 -14.74 6.51
N LYS A 145 -11.59 -13.89 5.72
CA LYS A 145 -10.95 -12.85 4.90
C LYS A 145 -10.27 -11.76 5.75
N LEU A 146 -10.86 -11.34 6.87
CA LEU A 146 -10.25 -10.38 7.79
C LEU A 146 -9.02 -10.96 8.50
N GLN A 147 -9.09 -12.23 8.92
CA GLN A 147 -7.99 -12.93 9.58
C GLN A 147 -6.82 -13.19 8.62
N SER A 148 -7.09 -13.65 7.39
CA SER A 148 -6.04 -13.87 6.39
C SER A 148 -5.34 -12.56 6.02
N VAL A 149 -6.09 -11.46 5.94
CA VAL A 149 -5.53 -10.13 5.72
C VAL A 149 -4.56 -9.72 6.82
N GLN A 150 -4.93 -9.87 8.09
CA GLN A 150 -4.04 -9.55 9.22
C GLN A 150 -2.76 -10.39 9.18
N GLN A 151 -2.90 -11.70 8.90
CA GLN A 151 -1.77 -12.60 8.86
C GLN A 151 -0.79 -12.23 7.74
N VAL A 152 -1.31 -11.96 6.55
CA VAL A 152 -0.50 -11.54 5.40
C VAL A 152 0.21 -10.22 5.67
N VAL A 153 -0.43 -9.22 6.28
CA VAL A 153 0.25 -7.95 6.57
C VAL A 153 1.29 -8.09 7.67
N LYS A 154 1.05 -8.95 8.67
CA LYS A 154 2.04 -9.26 9.71
C LYS A 154 3.25 -9.96 9.09
N GLU A 155 3.01 -10.96 8.25
CA GLU A 155 4.05 -11.69 7.52
C GLU A 155 4.79 -10.80 6.52
N GLU A 156 4.09 -9.90 5.83
CA GLU A 156 4.68 -9.00 4.85
C GLU A 156 5.48 -7.89 5.52
N SER A 157 4.99 -7.30 6.61
CA SER A 157 5.74 -6.34 7.44
C SER A 157 7.01 -6.98 8.01
N GLU A 158 6.93 -8.24 8.45
CA GLU A 158 8.10 -9.02 8.83
C GLU A 158 9.00 -9.35 7.64
N SER A 159 8.43 -9.61 6.46
CA SER A 159 9.18 -9.89 5.23
C SER A 159 9.89 -8.65 4.71
N GLU A 160 9.29 -7.46 4.81
CA GLU A 160 9.87 -6.17 4.50
C GLU A 160 10.99 -5.85 5.50
N ARG A 161 10.79 -6.14 6.79
CA ARG A 161 11.84 -6.04 7.81
C ARG A 161 13.01 -6.98 7.53
N ARG A 162 12.73 -8.23 7.13
CA ARG A 162 13.73 -9.21 6.67
C ARG A 162 14.41 -8.77 5.37
N ARG A 163 13.69 -8.17 4.43
CA ARG A 163 14.20 -7.65 3.16
C ARG A 163 15.09 -6.44 3.40
N PHE A 164 14.69 -5.47 4.21
CA PHE A 164 15.49 -4.30 4.57
C PHE A 164 16.80 -4.73 5.23
N ASN A 165 16.75 -5.65 6.19
CA ASN A 165 17.94 -6.25 6.80
C ASN A 165 18.79 -7.02 5.76
N LYS A 166 18.18 -7.76 4.83
CA LYS A 166 18.90 -8.42 3.73
C LYS A 166 19.51 -7.40 2.77
N TYR A 167 18.84 -6.31 2.41
CA TYR A 167 19.34 -5.28 1.51
C TYR A 167 20.49 -4.48 2.12
N ALA A 168 20.46 -4.21 3.43
CA ALA A 168 21.60 -3.68 4.17
C ALA A 168 22.83 -4.61 4.09
N VAL A 169 22.61 -5.92 3.95
CA VAL A 169 23.66 -6.96 3.77
C VAL A 169 23.99 -7.22 2.29
N ARG A 170 23.11 -6.89 1.33
CA ARG A 170 23.16 -7.36 -0.07
C ARG A 170 24.11 -6.59 -0.99
N ASN A 171 24.87 -5.62 -0.49
CA ASN A 171 25.92 -4.98 -1.29
C ASN A 171 27.06 -5.94 -1.71
N ARG A 172 26.94 -7.27 -1.50
CA ARG A 172 27.95 -8.28 -1.85
C ARG A 172 27.42 -9.68 -2.27
N SER A 173 26.17 -9.84 -2.72
CA SER A 173 25.68 -11.19 -3.10
C SER A 173 25.92 -11.51 -4.57
N ILE A 174 26.67 -12.58 -4.83
CA ILE A 174 26.85 -13.21 -6.14
C ILE A 174 25.47 -13.65 -6.67
N PRO A 175 25.13 -13.37 -7.96
CA PRO A 175 23.88 -13.84 -8.53
C PRO A 175 23.79 -15.38 -8.47
N PRO A 176 22.61 -15.96 -8.13
CA PRO A 176 22.44 -17.40 -8.12
C PRO A 176 22.74 -18.01 -9.50
N ASP A 177 23.43 -19.15 -9.51
CA ASP A 177 23.71 -19.89 -10.74
C ASP A 177 22.58 -20.90 -11.00
N PHE A 178 21.66 -20.57 -11.92
CA PHE A 178 20.51 -21.39 -12.23
C PHE A 178 20.86 -22.49 -13.24
N GLN A 179 20.25 -23.66 -13.08
CA GLN A 179 20.44 -24.80 -13.98
C GLN A 179 19.17 -25.05 -14.82
N PRO A 180 19.30 -25.67 -16.01
CA PRO A 180 18.15 -26.17 -16.76
C PRO A 180 17.22 -27.03 -15.88
N GLY A 181 15.92 -26.75 -15.92
CA GLY A 181 14.89 -27.36 -15.07
C GLY A 181 14.52 -26.54 -13.82
N ASP A 182 15.32 -25.54 -13.44
CA ASP A 182 14.99 -24.66 -12.32
C ASP A 182 13.75 -23.80 -12.60
N LYS A 183 12.98 -23.52 -11.54
CA LYS A 183 11.81 -22.66 -11.59
C LYS A 183 12.15 -21.28 -11.06
N VAL A 184 12.07 -20.27 -11.93
CA VAL A 184 12.44 -18.89 -11.61
C VAL A 184 11.27 -17.92 -11.78
N TRP A 185 11.25 -16.89 -10.95
CA TRP A 185 10.33 -15.77 -11.06
C TRP A 185 10.98 -14.63 -11.85
N VAL A 186 10.24 -14.02 -12.78
CA VAL A 186 10.74 -12.95 -13.64
C VAL A 186 10.10 -11.63 -13.23
N ALA A 187 10.91 -10.57 -13.13
CA ALA A 187 10.41 -9.24 -12.82
C ALA A 187 9.51 -8.73 -13.96
N SER A 188 8.28 -8.35 -13.65
CA SER A 188 7.28 -7.90 -14.63
C SER A 188 7.53 -6.49 -15.19
N LYS A 189 8.55 -5.79 -14.70
CA LYS A 189 8.84 -4.37 -15.03
C LYS A 189 8.86 -4.10 -16.54
N ASN A 190 9.34 -5.04 -17.35
CA ASN A 190 9.45 -4.88 -18.80
C ASN A 190 8.51 -5.80 -19.60
N ILE A 191 7.53 -6.41 -18.93
CA ILE A 191 6.62 -7.38 -19.54
C ILE A 191 5.24 -6.73 -19.68
N LYS A 192 4.69 -6.75 -20.90
CA LYS A 192 3.32 -6.29 -21.14
C LYS A 192 2.36 -7.36 -20.64
N THR A 193 1.58 -7.02 -19.62
CA THR A 193 0.49 -7.86 -19.10
C THR A 193 -0.83 -7.40 -19.70
N THR A 194 -1.79 -8.30 -19.85
CA THR A 194 -3.18 -8.01 -20.24
C THR A 194 -4.03 -7.41 -19.09
N ARG A 195 -3.44 -7.24 -17.89
CA ARG A 195 -4.08 -6.55 -16.77
C ARG A 195 -4.28 -5.05 -17.08
N PRO A 196 -5.37 -4.41 -16.59
CA PRO A 196 -5.70 -3.03 -16.96
C PRO A 196 -4.67 -1.97 -16.56
N THR A 197 -4.07 -2.09 -15.38
CA THR A 197 -3.05 -1.15 -14.87
C THR A 197 -1.80 -1.88 -14.43
N LYS A 198 -0.64 -1.36 -14.82
CA LYS A 198 0.66 -1.89 -14.41
C LYS A 198 0.95 -1.67 -12.92
N LYS A 199 0.38 -0.62 -12.32
CA LYS A 199 0.60 -0.24 -10.92
C LYS A 199 0.04 -1.28 -9.94
N LEU A 200 -1.08 -1.91 -10.29
CA LEU A 200 -1.68 -2.97 -9.49
C LEU A 200 -1.39 -4.37 -10.06
N SER A 201 -0.40 -4.49 -10.95
CA SER A 201 0.04 -5.79 -11.48
C SER A 201 1.07 -6.41 -10.55
N GLU A 202 1.14 -7.74 -10.59
CA GLU A 202 2.16 -8.51 -9.88
C GLU A 202 3.57 -8.05 -10.29
N ARG A 203 4.45 -7.85 -9.30
CA ARG A 203 5.84 -7.47 -9.53
C ARG A 203 6.70 -8.59 -10.14
N TRP A 204 6.33 -9.84 -9.86
CA TRP A 204 7.02 -11.04 -10.30
C TRP A 204 6.01 -11.98 -10.94
N ILE A 205 6.34 -12.51 -12.11
CA ILE A 205 5.50 -13.46 -12.85
C ILE A 205 6.22 -14.80 -13.00
N GLY A 206 5.44 -15.88 -13.09
CA GLY A 206 5.94 -17.25 -13.18
C GLY A 206 5.30 -18.15 -12.12
N PRO A 207 6.02 -19.17 -11.63
CA PRO A 207 7.41 -19.50 -11.98
C PRO A 207 7.54 -20.08 -13.40
N PHE A 208 8.60 -19.70 -14.11
CA PHE A 208 8.96 -20.25 -15.42
C PHE A 208 10.14 -21.21 -15.31
N GLU A 209 10.13 -22.23 -16.16
CA GLU A 209 11.19 -23.22 -16.23
C GLU A 209 12.38 -22.68 -17.05
N VAL A 210 13.60 -22.84 -16.53
CA VAL A 210 14.84 -22.55 -17.27
C VAL A 210 15.10 -23.67 -18.27
N LEU A 211 15.18 -23.34 -19.56
CA LEU A 211 15.48 -24.31 -20.62
C LEU A 211 16.98 -24.50 -20.80
N GLU A 212 17.73 -23.39 -20.85
CA GLU A 212 19.16 -23.41 -21.08
C GLU A 212 19.82 -22.14 -20.53
N LYS A 213 21.12 -22.26 -20.23
CA LYS A 213 21.98 -21.15 -19.82
C LYS A 213 22.71 -20.63 -21.05
N ILE A 214 22.37 -19.41 -21.48
CA ILE A 214 22.96 -18.76 -22.67
C ILE A 214 24.33 -18.14 -22.32
N GLY A 215 24.49 -17.68 -21.08
CA GLY A 215 25.74 -17.07 -20.61
C GLY A 215 25.81 -16.99 -19.09
N SER A 216 26.79 -16.24 -18.58
CA SER A 216 27.00 -16.10 -17.12
C SER A 216 25.82 -15.46 -16.38
N HIS A 217 25.01 -14.65 -17.08
CA HIS A 217 23.89 -13.90 -16.50
C HIS A 217 22.61 -13.93 -17.37
N ALA A 218 22.56 -14.81 -18.37
CA ALA A 218 21.46 -14.88 -19.34
C ALA A 218 20.94 -16.32 -19.44
N TYR A 219 19.63 -16.48 -19.31
CA TYR A 219 18.94 -17.76 -19.30
C TYR A 219 17.74 -17.72 -20.25
N HIS A 220 17.52 -18.80 -20.97
CA HIS A 220 16.32 -18.98 -21.79
C HIS A 220 15.23 -19.62 -20.94
N LEU A 221 14.03 -19.03 -20.96
CA LEU A 221 12.91 -19.48 -20.15
C LEU A 221 11.77 -20.01 -21.03
N LYS A 222 11.10 -21.04 -20.54
CA LYS A 222 9.86 -21.55 -21.13
C LYS A 222 8.71 -20.63 -20.77
N LEU A 223 8.40 -19.69 -21.67
CA LEU A 223 7.23 -18.83 -21.55
C LEU A 223 5.98 -19.51 -22.14
N PRO A 224 4.78 -19.26 -21.60
CA PRO A 224 3.54 -19.73 -22.20
C PRO A 224 3.38 -19.16 -23.61
N GLN A 225 2.86 -19.97 -24.54
CA GLN A 225 2.56 -19.53 -25.90
C GLN A 225 1.49 -18.43 -25.87
N GLN A 226 1.67 -17.40 -26.70
CA GLN A 226 0.74 -16.26 -26.83
C GLN A 226 -0.57 -16.67 -27.50
#